data_AF-A0A3E3IC52-F1
#
_entry.id   AF-A0A3E3IC52-F1
#
_cell.length_a   1.000
_cell.length_b   1.000
_cell.length_c   1.000
_cell.angle_alpha   90.00
_cell.angle_beta   90.00
_cell.angle_gamma   90.00
#
_symmetry.space_group_name_H-M   'P 1'
#
loop_
_entity.id
_entity.type
_entity.pdbx_description
1 polymer ?
#
loop_
_entity_poly.entity_id
_entity_poly.type
_entity_poly.pdbx_seq_one_letter_code
_entity_poly.pdbx_strand_id
1 'polypeptide(L)' 'MGKVIEINGIRYELINAEIIEVTKEGEKLGDIFINSGDWELIEKGADPIAEAWEDGNGNVLSLEGWG' A
#
# COMPACT_ATOMS: atom_id res chain seq x y z
N MET A 1 1.42 9.04 15.03
CA MET A 1 1.45 9.41 13.59
C MET A 1 1.98 8.20 12.86
N GLY A 2 1.20 7.66 11.91
CA GLY A 2 1.64 6.52 11.08
C GLY A 2 2.85 6.90 10.21
N LYS A 3 3.61 5.91 9.78
CA LYS A 3 4.69 6.14 8.80
C LYS A 3 4.06 6.34 7.42
N VAL A 4 4.61 7.25 6.61
CA VAL A 4 4.06 7.60 5.30
C VAL A 4 5.18 7.63 4.27
N ILE A 5 4.95 7.03 3.11
CA ILE A 5 5.85 7.05 1.96
C ILE A 5 5.05 7.45 0.72
N GLU A 6 5.64 8.28 -0.13
CA GLU A 6 5.04 8.67 -1.41
C GLU A 6 5.95 8.22 -2.56
N ILE A 7 5.38 7.46 -3.50
CA ILE A 7 6.07 6.94 -4.69
C ILE A 7 5.18 7.28 -5.89
N ASN A 8 5.70 8.03 -6.87
CA ASN A 8 4.98 8.36 -8.11
C ASN A 8 3.56 8.96 -7.90
N GLY A 9 3.35 9.73 -6.83
CA GLY A 9 2.04 10.33 -6.51
C GLY A 9 1.06 9.39 -5.80
N ILE A 10 1.50 8.17 -5.43
CA ILE A 10 0.78 7.23 -4.59
C ILE A 10 1.34 7.33 -3.17
N ARG A 11 0.45 7.55 -2.21
CA ARG A 11 0.74 7.66 -0.79
C ARG A 11 0.41 6.35 -0.10
N TYR A 12 1.40 5.73 0.53
CA TYR A 12 1.27 4.55 1.37
C TYR A 12 1.41 4.97 2.83
N GLU A 13 0.36 4.75 3.63
CA GLU A 13 0.33 5.08 5.05
C GLU A 13 0.26 3.80 5.88
N LEU A 14 1.24 3.57 6.75
CA LEU A 14 1.25 2.45 7.68
C LEU A 14 0.24 2.72 8.81
N ILE A 15 -0.91 2.07 8.72
CA ILE A 15 -2.00 2.18 9.70
C ILE A 15 -1.68 1.36 10.94
N ASN A 16 -1.18 0.14 10.75
CA ASN A 16 -0.70 -0.76 11.80
C ASN A 16 0.37 -1.71 11.23
N ALA A 17 0.83 -2.69 12.00
CA ALA A 17 1.89 -3.62 11.57
C ALA A 17 1.49 -4.56 10.41
N GLU A 18 0.22 -4.60 10.03
CA GLU A 18 -0.36 -5.55 9.09
C GLU A 18 -1.10 -4.87 7.93
N ILE A 19 -1.32 -3.55 7.99
CA ILE A 19 -2.16 -2.83 7.02
C ILE A 19 -1.50 -1.53 6.61
N ILE A 20 -1.45 -1.31 5.30
CA ILE A 20 -1.15 -0.02 4.69
C ILE A 20 -2.38 0.52 3.97
N GLU A 21 -2.70 1.80 4.18
CA GLU A 21 -3.70 2.51 3.39
C GLU A 21 -3.01 3.15 2.18
N VAL A 22 -3.61 2.98 1.01
CA VAL A 22 -3.09 3.51 -0.26
C VAL A 22 -4.02 4.59 -0.78
N THR A 23 -3.48 5.78 -1.00
CA THR A 23 -4.20 6.96 -1.47
C THR A 23 -3.49 7.52 -2.70
N LYS A 24 -4.24 8.01 -3.69
CA LYS A 24 -3.71 8.72 -4.85
C LYS A 24 -4.50 10.00 -5.06
N GLU A 25 -3.80 11.13 -5.17
CA GLU A 25 -4.43 12.45 -5.39
C GLU A 25 -5.50 12.82 -4.34
N GLY A 26 -5.39 12.28 -3.12
CA GLY A 26 -6.35 12.49 -2.03
C GLY A 26 -7.53 11.51 -2.01
N GLU A 27 -7.64 10.62 -3.00
CA GLU A 27 -8.65 9.55 -3.03
C GLU A 27 -8.06 8.23 -2.56
N LYS A 28 -8.80 7.55 -1.65
CA LYS A 28 -8.41 6.23 -1.16
C LYS A 28 -8.61 5.20 -2.26
N LEU A 29 -7.53 4.49 -2.62
CA LEU A 29 -7.58 3.35 -3.55
C LEU A 29 -7.97 2.07 -2.80
N GLY A 30 -7.39 1.83 -1.62
CA GLY A 30 -7.63 0.63 -0.85
C GLY A 30 -6.65 0.42 0.30
N ASP A 31 -6.79 -0.71 0.99
CA ASP A 31 -5.94 -1.14 2.09
C ASP A 31 -5.22 -2.46 1.75
N ILE A 32 -3.89 -2.47 1.72
CA ILE A 32 -3.11 -3.67 1.42
C ILE A 32 -2.69 -4.35 2.72
N PHE A 33 -2.79 -5.67 2.77
CA PHE A 33 -2.30 -6.47 3.88
C PHE A 33 -0.80 -6.72 3.71
N ILE A 34 -0.04 -6.50 4.77
CA ILE A 34 1.41 -6.64 4.78
C ILE A 34 1.87 -7.53 5.92
N ASN A 35 3.01 -8.18 5.73
CA ASN A 35 3.68 -8.98 6.75
C ASN A 35 4.88 -8.24 7.33
N SER A 36 5.43 -8.84 8.40
CA SER A 36 6.69 -8.37 9.00
C SER A 36 7.80 -8.30 7.95
N GLY A 37 8.35 -7.11 7.72
CA GLY A 37 9.44 -6.87 6.76
C GLY A 37 8.99 -6.22 5.45
N ASP A 38 7.70 -6.27 5.12
CA ASP A 38 7.19 -5.71 3.86
C ASP A 38 7.26 -4.17 3.87
N TRP A 39 7.00 -3.54 5.02
CA TRP A 39 7.16 -2.10 5.16
C TRP A 39 8.59 -1.64 4.84
N GLU A 40 9.61 -2.38 5.28
CA GLU A 40 11.01 -2.07 4.96
C GLU A 40 11.33 -2.22 3.46
N LEU A 41 10.56 -2.99 2.70
CA LEU A 41 10.67 -3.04 1.23
C LEU A 41 10.12 -1.75 0.61
N ILE A 42 8.97 -1.26 1.09
CA ILE A 42 8.38 0.01 0.65
C ILE A 42 9.32 1.18 1.00
N GLU A 43 9.93 1.17 2.19
CA GLU A 43 10.95 2.16 2.60
C GLU A 43 12.18 2.17 1.67
N LYS A 44 12.44 1.07 0.95
CA LYS A 44 13.50 0.94 -0.04
C LYS A 44 13.05 1.21 -1.49
N GLY A 45 11.78 1.55 -1.69
CA GLY A 45 11.21 1.91 -2.98
C GLY A 45 10.46 0.78 -3.69
N ALA A 46 10.10 -0.30 -3.00
CA ALA A 46 9.12 -1.26 -3.52
C ALA A 46 7.77 -0.57 -3.73
N ASP A 47 7.07 -0.93 -4.81
CA ASP A 47 5.74 -0.43 -5.13
C ASP A 47 4.73 -1.57 -4.99
N PRO A 48 3.94 -1.60 -3.90
CA PRO A 48 2.94 -2.64 -3.65
C PRO A 48 1.92 -2.84 -4.78
N ILE A 49 1.56 -1.79 -5.51
CA ILE A 49 0.61 -1.89 -6.63
C ILE A 49 1.29 -2.56 -7.82
N ALA A 50 2.51 -2.12 -8.17
CA ALA A 50 3.25 -2.68 -9.29
C ALA A 50 3.66 -4.14 -9.05
N GLU A 51 3.90 -4.52 -7.79
CA GLU A 51 4.24 -5.88 -7.38
C GLU A 51 3.01 -6.75 -7.03
N ALA A 52 1.80 -6.24 -7.25
CA ALA A 52 0.53 -6.96 -7.07
C ALA A 52 0.31 -7.51 -5.64
N TRP A 53 0.57 -6.70 -4.62
CA TRP A 53 0.29 -7.07 -3.23
C TRP A 53 -1.22 -7.11 -2.96
N GLU A 54 -1.63 -7.97 -2.01
CA GLU A 54 -3.04 -8.34 -1.80
C GLU A 54 -3.66 -7.72 -0.54
N ASP A 55 -5.00 -7.67 -0.47
CA ASP A 55 -5.78 -7.29 0.73
C ASP A 55 -5.90 -8.39 1.79
N GLY A 56 -5.25 -9.54 1.58
CA GLY A 56 -5.42 -10.74 2.42
C GLY A 56 -6.68 -11.58 2.09
N ASN A 57 -7.52 -11.15 1.15
CA ASN A 57 -8.64 -11.93 0.60
C ASN A 57 -8.35 -12.45 -0.83
N GLY A 58 -7.14 -12.23 -1.34
CA GLY A 58 -6.72 -12.59 -2.69
C GLY A 58 -7.07 -11.54 -3.75
N ASN A 59 -7.47 -10.33 -3.35
CA ASN A 59 -7.66 -9.22 -4.28
C ASN A 59 -6.37 -8.42 -4.37
N VAL A 60 -6.00 -8.01 -5.58
CA VAL A 60 -4.83 -7.16 -5.83
C VAL A 60 -5.29 -5.72 -6.07
N LEU A 61 -4.62 -4.77 -5.42
CA LEU A 61 -4.94 -3.37 -5.61
C LEU A 61 -4.40 -2.85 -6.95
N SER A 62 -5.22 -2.11 -7.70
CA SER A 62 -4.81 -1.43 -8.93
C SER A 62 -4.85 0.10 -8.77
N LEU A 63 -4.35 0.83 -9.76
CA LEU A 63 -4.48 2.29 -9.82
C LEU A 63 -5.94 2.77 -9.96
N GLU A 64 -6.87 1.87 -10.30
CA GLU A 64 -8.31 2.13 -10.38
C GLU A 64 -9.05 1.72 -9.10
N GLY A 65 -8.33 1.22 -8.09
CA GLY A 65 -8.89 0.65 -6.86
C GLY A 65 -8.95 -0.89 -6.90
N TRP A 66 -9.83 -1.46 -6.08
CA TRP A 66 -10.11 -2.90 -6.07
C TRP A 66 -10.84 -3.33 -7.34
N GLY A 67 -10.35 -4.40 -7.98
CA GLY A 67 -11.00 -5.07 -9.10
C GLY A 67 -11.98 -6.15 -8.66
#